data_AF-A0A2E3SJ06-F1
#
_entry.id   AF-A0A2E3SJ06-F1
#
_cell.length_a   1.000
_cell.length_b   1.000
_cell.length_c   1.000
_cell.angle_alpha   90.00
_cell.angle_beta   90.00
_cell.angle_gamma   90.00
#
_symmetry.space_group_name_H-M   'P 1'
#
loop_
_entity.id
_entity.type
_entity.pdbx_description
1 polymer ?
#
loop_
_entity_poly.entity_id
_entity_poly.type
_entity_poly.pdbx_seq_one_letter_code
_entity_poly.pdbx_strand_id
1 'polypeptide(L)'
;MISFCMYSFRDNTNITIKIHYKISNLRLNPYPYSQYQKMLIDKIIFFRECGHTYKMISQYFNQINLLSYRGKKFSPSLVFELIKNYNKHLEKNQSKSG
;
A
#
# COMPACT_ATOMS: atom_id res chain seq x y z
N MET A 1 -71.69 -21.50 11.00
CA MET A 1 -71.14 -20.15 10.81
C MET A 1 -70.08 -19.91 11.87
N ILE A 2 -68.79 -20.07 11.52
CA ILE A 2 -67.68 -19.85 12.44
C ILE A 2 -66.97 -18.57 11.97
N SER A 3 -66.85 -17.62 12.90
CA SER A 3 -66.39 -16.26 12.69
C SER A 3 -64.88 -16.22 12.41
N PHE A 4 -64.47 -15.59 11.29
CA PHE A 4 -63.07 -15.25 11.05
C PHE A 4 -62.75 -13.96 11.79
N CYS A 5 -62.12 -14.07 12.96
CA CYS A 5 -61.53 -12.90 13.62
C CYS A 5 -60.21 -12.55 12.90
N MET A 6 -60.28 -11.59 12.00
CA MET A 6 -59.14 -11.02 11.29
C MET A 6 -58.33 -10.15 12.25
N TYR A 7 -57.34 -10.73 12.92
CA TYR A 7 -56.40 -9.95 13.71
C TYR A 7 -55.56 -9.07 12.77
N SER A 8 -55.85 -7.77 12.79
CA SER A 8 -55.03 -6.77 12.14
C SER A 8 -53.84 -6.46 13.06
N PHE A 9 -52.74 -7.17 12.91
CA PHE A 9 -51.49 -6.78 13.57
C PHE A 9 -50.95 -5.54 12.85
N ARG A 10 -51.15 -4.39 13.47
CA ARG A 10 -50.80 -3.08 12.91
C ARG A 10 -49.68 -2.44 13.71
N ASP A 11 -48.63 -3.20 13.97
CA ASP A 11 -47.43 -2.67 14.62
C ASP A 11 -46.29 -2.71 13.63
N ASN A 12 -46.06 -1.58 12.96
CA ASN A 12 -44.82 -1.31 12.26
C ASN A 12 -43.71 -1.23 13.32
N THR A 13 -43.11 -2.37 13.64
CA THR A 13 -41.97 -2.41 14.55
C THR A 13 -40.76 -1.86 13.80
N ASN A 14 -40.44 -0.59 14.06
CA ASN A 14 -39.23 0.04 13.55
C ASN A 14 -38.01 -0.58 14.23
N ILE A 15 -37.38 -1.54 13.57
CA ILE A 15 -36.13 -2.14 14.03
C ILE A 15 -34.99 -1.22 13.60
N THR A 16 -34.39 -0.52 14.56
CA THR A 16 -33.20 0.32 14.31
C THR A 16 -31.95 -0.44 14.72
N ILE A 17 -31.15 -0.86 13.75
CA ILE A 17 -29.88 -1.56 13.97
C ILE A 17 -28.75 -0.53 13.97
N LYS A 18 -28.14 -0.28 15.13
CA LYS A 18 -26.91 0.53 15.25
C LYS A 18 -25.70 -0.39 15.37
N ILE A 19 -24.91 -0.48 14.29
CA ILE A 19 -23.68 -1.27 14.25
C ILE A 19 -22.52 -0.37 14.69
N HIS A 20 -21.99 -0.63 15.88
CA HIS A 20 -20.74 -0.05 16.35
C HIS A 20 -19.60 -1.01 16.02
N TYR A 21 -18.83 -0.73 14.97
CA TYR A 21 -17.63 -1.49 14.65
C TYR A 21 -16.38 -0.65 14.93
N LYS A 22 -15.41 -1.25 15.62
CA LYS A 22 -14.09 -0.69 15.87
C LYS A 22 -13.07 -1.50 15.08
N ILE A 23 -12.49 -0.90 14.05
CA ILE A 23 -11.40 -1.52 13.29
C ILE A 23 -10.12 -1.38 14.11
N SER A 24 -9.77 -2.41 14.88
CA SER A 24 -8.55 -2.44 15.71
C SER A 24 -7.31 -2.95 14.97
N ASN A 25 -7.47 -3.53 13.79
CA ASN A 25 -6.39 -4.14 13.00
C ASN A 25 -6.19 -3.46 11.65
N LEU A 26 -6.09 -2.12 11.63
CA LEU A 26 -5.50 -1.46 10.47
C LEU A 26 -4.01 -1.81 10.48
N ARG A 27 -3.62 -2.90 9.81
CA ARG A 27 -2.24 -3.07 9.38
C ARG A 27 -1.97 -1.94 8.39
N LEU A 28 -1.60 -0.77 8.91
CA LEU A 28 -0.96 0.30 8.17
C LEU A 28 0.09 -0.39 7.31
N ASN A 29 -0.05 -0.26 5.99
CA ASN A 29 0.69 -0.94 4.93
C ASN A 29 1.98 -1.58 5.50
N PRO A 30 2.12 -2.92 5.52
CA PRO A 30 3.32 -3.58 6.08
C PRO A 30 4.60 -3.09 5.40
N TYR A 31 4.43 -2.42 4.27
CA TYR A 31 5.42 -1.72 3.52
C TYR A 31 5.50 -0.24 3.93
N PRO A 32 6.63 0.24 4.46
CA PRO A 32 6.79 1.63 4.91
C PRO A 32 6.87 2.65 3.76
N TYR A 33 6.65 2.23 2.52
CA TYR A 33 6.79 3.08 1.34
C TYR A 33 5.45 3.42 0.70
N SER A 34 5.39 4.64 0.16
CA SER A 34 4.27 5.09 -0.67
C SER A 34 4.18 4.30 -1.99
N GLN A 35 3.02 4.35 -2.66
CA GLN A 35 2.83 3.71 -3.96
C GLN A 35 3.85 4.20 -5.01
N TYR A 36 4.19 5.48 -4.97
CA TYR A 36 5.20 6.06 -5.84
C TYR A 36 6.60 5.46 -5.57
N GLN A 37 6.97 5.34 -4.29
CA GLN A 37 8.24 4.74 -3.91
C GLN A 37 8.32 3.26 -4.30
N LYS A 38 7.21 2.50 -4.22
CA LYS A 38 7.14 1.12 -4.74
C LYS A 38 7.45 1.09 -6.24
N MET A 39 6.75 1.90 -7.03
CA MET A 39 6.96 2.00 -8.48
C MET A 39 8.42 2.32 -8.82
N LEU A 40 9.07 3.21 -8.06
CA LEU A 40 10.49 3.52 -8.23
C LEU A 40 11.37 2.31 -7.95
N ILE A 41 11.15 1.63 -6.82
CA ILE A 41 11.93 0.45 -6.41
C ILE A 41 11.80 -0.66 -7.47
N ASP A 42 10.58 -0.95 -7.92
CA ASP A 42 10.32 -2.00 -8.92
C ASP A 42 11.07 -1.70 -10.24
N LYS A 43 11.01 -0.45 -10.72
CA LYS A 43 11.78 -0.02 -11.89
C LYS A 43 13.29 -0.16 -11.68
N ILE A 44 13.80 0.23 -10.51
CA ILE A 44 15.23 0.12 -10.22
C ILE A 44 15.65 -1.36 -10.21
N ILE A 45 14.87 -2.25 -9.59
CA ILE A 45 15.14 -3.71 -9.57
C ILE A 45 15.18 -4.25 -10.99
N PHE A 46 14.17 -3.95 -11.80
CA PHE A 46 14.13 -4.35 -13.21
C PHE A 46 15.39 -3.92 -13.97
N PHE A 47 15.79 -2.65 -13.85
CA PHE A 47 17.01 -2.17 -14.51
C PHE A 47 18.29 -2.83 -13.96
N ARG A 48 18.32 -3.20 -12.68
CA ARG A 48 19.45 -3.93 -12.07
C ARG A 48 19.54 -5.36 -12.59
N GLU A 49 18.41 -6.03 -12.80
CA GLU A 49 18.35 -7.37 -13.43
C GLU A 49 18.83 -7.32 -14.89
N CYS A 50 18.53 -6.24 -15.61
CA CYS A 50 19.07 -5.98 -16.94
C CYS A 50 20.56 -5.56 -16.97
N GLY A 51 21.23 -5.51 -15.81
CA GLY A 51 22.67 -5.21 -15.71
C GLY A 51 23.02 -3.71 -15.70
N HIS A 52 22.04 -2.81 -15.63
CA HIS A 52 22.34 -1.37 -15.58
C HIS A 52 22.96 -0.95 -14.24
N THR A 53 23.89 0.00 -14.30
CA THR A 53 24.49 0.60 -13.10
C THR A 53 23.56 1.65 -12.49
N TYR A 54 23.71 1.94 -11.20
CA TYR A 54 22.95 3.01 -10.54
C TYR A 54 23.13 4.38 -11.20
N LYS A 55 24.30 4.63 -11.81
CA LYS A 55 24.56 5.83 -12.60
C LYS A 55 23.64 5.91 -13.81
N MET A 56 23.59 4.84 -14.61
CA MET A 56 22.71 4.78 -15.80
C MET A 56 21.24 4.94 -15.41
N ILE A 57 20.81 4.28 -14.34
CA ILE A 57 19.43 4.37 -13.84
C ILE A 57 19.08 5.80 -13.41
N SER A 58 19.98 6.46 -12.66
CA SER A 58 19.77 7.86 -12.23
C SER A 58 19.69 8.81 -13.42
N GLN A 59 20.52 8.59 -14.45
CA GLN A 59 20.52 9.39 -15.67
C GLN A 59 19.21 9.19 -16.44
N TYR A 60 18.78 7.95 -16.61
CA TYR A 60 17.51 7.62 -17.27
C TYR A 60 16.32 8.27 -16.56
N PHE A 61 16.24 8.16 -15.23
CA PHE A 61 15.17 8.81 -14.46
C PHE A 61 15.16 10.32 -14.63
N ASN A 62 16.32 10.96 -14.65
CA ASN A 62 16.41 12.40 -14.90
C ASN A 62 16.06 12.77 -16.35
N GLN A 63 16.39 11.94 -17.33
CA GLN A 63 16.07 12.16 -18.74
C GLN A 63 14.56 12.15 -18.99
N ILE A 64 13.82 11.27 -18.32
CA ILE A 64 12.35 11.22 -18.40
C ILE A 64 11.68 12.23 -17.45
N ASN A 65 12.43 13.17 -16.86
CA ASN A 65 11.96 14.16 -15.89
C ASN A 65 11.29 13.56 -14.63
N LEU A 66 11.68 12.36 -14.24
CA LEU A 66 11.20 11.72 -13.02
C LEU A 66 11.87 12.38 -11.80
N LEU A 67 11.06 12.76 -10.81
CA LEU A 67 11.57 13.32 -9.55
C LEU A 67 11.62 12.25 -8.45
N SER A 68 12.58 12.36 -7.54
CA SER A 68 12.58 11.54 -6.34
C SER A 68 11.34 11.80 -5.48
N TYR A 69 11.07 10.92 -4.53
CA TYR A 69 10.02 11.11 -3.52
C TYR A 69 10.19 12.40 -2.68
N ARG A 70 11.34 13.09 -2.77
CA ARG A 70 11.63 14.38 -2.14
C ARG A 70 11.56 15.56 -3.12
N GLY A 71 11.09 15.35 -4.36
CA GLY A 71 11.02 16.38 -5.40
C GLY A 71 12.38 16.77 -6.01
N LYS A 72 13.45 16.02 -5.74
CA LYS A 72 14.81 16.30 -6.25
C LYS A 72 15.17 15.39 -7.42
N LYS A 73 16.09 15.82 -8.28
CA LYS A 73 16.72 14.96 -9.30
C LYS A 73 17.41 13.74 -8.67
N PHE A 74 17.46 12.64 -9.41
CA PHE A 74 18.12 11.42 -8.96
C PHE A 74 19.63 11.54 -9.04
N SER A 75 20.31 11.22 -7.94
CA SER A 75 21.74 10.91 -7.95
C SER A 75 21.94 9.39 -7.89
N PRO A 76 23.08 8.87 -8.36
CA PRO A 76 23.38 7.44 -8.25
C PRO A 76 23.32 6.95 -6.79
N SER A 77 23.78 7.77 -5.84
CA SER A 77 23.73 7.47 -4.41
C SER A 77 22.30 7.35 -3.90
N LEU A 78 21.38 8.20 -4.36
CA LEU A 78 19.97 8.15 -3.97
C LEU A 78 19.29 6.86 -4.47
N VAL A 79 19.61 6.43 -5.69
CA VAL A 79 19.12 5.16 -6.25
C VAL A 79 19.63 3.97 -5.42
N PHE A 80 20.92 3.99 -5.06
CA PHE A 80 21.50 2.98 -4.18
C PHE A 80 20.85 2.96 -2.79
N GLU A 81 20.66 4.11 -2.16
CA GLU A 81 20.02 4.22 -0.85
C GLU A 81 18.59 3.67 -0.84
N LEU A 82 17.81 3.92 -1.90
CA LEU A 82 16.46 3.38 -2.04
C LEU A 82 16.44 1.85 -1.98
N ILE A 83 17.32 1.21 -2.77
CA ILE A 83 17.44 -0.26 -2.79
C ILE A 83 18.02 -0.80 -1.49
N LYS A 84 19.05 -0.16 -0.93
CA LYS A 84 19.64 -0.56 0.35
C LYS A 84 18.60 -0.56 1.47
N ASN A 85 17.81 0.50 1.56
CA ASN A 85 16.74 0.60 2.56
C ASN A 85 15.67 -0.48 2.31
N TYR A 86 15.31 -0.72 1.06
CA TYR A 86 14.32 -1.74 0.68
C TYR A 86 14.75 -3.14 1.15
N ASN A 87 15.99 -3.54 0.84
CA ASN A 87 16.53 -4.85 1.24
C ASN A 87 16.57 -5.00 2.76
N LYS A 88 16.98 -3.95 3.49
CA LYS A 88 16.97 -3.93 4.96
C LYS A 88 15.56 -4.15 5.53
N HIS A 89 14.52 -3.64 4.87
CA HIS A 89 13.14 -3.87 5.28
C HIS A 89 12.66 -5.30 4.98
N LEU A 90 13.07 -5.87 3.84
CA LEU A 90 12.79 -7.27 3.51
C LEU A 90 13.39 -8.22 4.56
N GLU A 91 14.67 -8.06 4.90
CA GLU A 91 15.37 -8.87 5.89
C GLU A 91 14.68 -8.83 7.26
N LYS A 92 14.29 -7.63 7.73
CA LYS A 92 13.58 -7.44 8.99
C LYS A 92 12.18 -8.07 9.02
N ASN A 93 11.52 -8.16 7.87
CA ASN A 93 10.22 -8.80 7.80
C ASN A 93 10.35 -10.32 7.78
N GLN A 94 11.37 -10.85 7.12
CA GLN A 94 11.68 -12.29 7.15
C GLN A 94 12.07 -12.76 8.56
N SER A 95 12.89 -11.99 9.29
CA SER A 95 13.34 -12.34 10.65
C SER A 95 12.24 -12.32 11.72
N LYS A 96 11.08 -11.71 11.44
CA LYS A 96 9.93 -11.63 12.37
C LYS A 96 8.89 -12.73 12.13
N SER A 97 9.08 -13.53 11.08
CA SER A 97 8.17 -14.61 10.69
C SER A 97 8.74 -16.00 10.99
N GLY A 98 9.91 -16.08 11.63
CA GLY A 98 10.52 -17.31 12.15
C GLY A 98 10.28 -17.49 13.63
#